data_AF-A0A9D4HVN5-F1
#
_entry.id   AF-A0A9D4HVN5-F1
#
_cell.length_a   1.000
_cell.length_b   1.000
_cell.length_c   1.000
_cell.angle_alpha   90.00
_cell.angle_beta   90.00
_cell.angle_gamma   90.00
#
_symmetry.space_group_name_H-M   'P 1'
#
loop_
_entity.id
_entity.type
_entity.pdbx_description
1 polymer ?
#
loop_
_entity_poly.entity_id
_entity_poly.type
_entity_poly.pdbx_seq_one_letter_code
_entity_poly.pdbx_strand_id
1 'polypeptide(L)'
;MEQAHMYNETALFEKCIKFTQENGSDVIRTRGFSELCSECLSTILRADNLKAGEDLIFECAVAWATDECRRQKLPPTDANRRSVLGDLLYLIRFPTMDITYYTQNVSFRDILSDKEAVSIFQYFHGEERQLSHKFNKNERFRLKDMNPLTKKPSRKMKEFKMTKSEFIETRKMMRASPLNLLQEITPEPQESIPLLRPDSSNMQRVSRFRTYDGPWMQNGPPDAICFSCSSPIVLYGMEIFGAAVGAETYKVKLYLYNDLREEVRSNEVTITTDAIRRTYDVMFARPVRVPARRVFTAMVVIKGSPCNKGVGGSKLHAVDGITFEFADSNRSSNGTDVTVGQIPALLFNKTG
;
A
#
# COMPACT_ATOMS: atom_id res chain seq x y z
N MET A 1 -15.97 -21.80 -9.00
CA MET A 1 -15.36 -22.60 -7.93
C MET A 1 -16.29 -22.75 -6.73
N GLU A 2 -16.70 -21.65 -6.09
CA GLU A 2 -17.63 -21.68 -4.94
C GLU A 2 -18.93 -22.45 -5.24
N GLN A 3 -19.56 -22.19 -6.39
CA GLN A 3 -20.77 -22.92 -6.82
C GLN A 3 -20.51 -24.43 -6.97
N ALA A 4 -19.39 -24.82 -7.59
CA ALA A 4 -19.03 -26.23 -7.75
C ALA A 4 -18.77 -26.92 -6.39
N HIS A 5 -18.23 -26.18 -5.42
CA HIS A 5 -18.05 -26.66 -4.05
C HIS A 5 -19.39 -26.79 -3.33
N MET A 6 -20.26 -25.77 -3.39
CA MET A 6 -21.59 -25.79 -2.77
C MET A 6 -22.50 -26.91 -3.31
N TYR A 7 -22.43 -27.21 -4.62
CA TYR A 7 -23.22 -28.28 -5.25
C TYR A 7 -22.49 -29.63 -5.30
N ASN A 8 -21.32 -29.75 -4.65
CA ASN A 8 -20.50 -30.97 -4.59
C ASN A 8 -20.15 -31.57 -5.98
N GLU A 9 -19.98 -30.70 -6.98
CA GLU A 9 -19.61 -31.09 -8.35
C GLU A 9 -18.08 -31.26 -8.47
N THR A 10 -17.59 -32.42 -8.06
CA THR A 10 -16.14 -32.73 -7.99
C THR A 10 -15.41 -32.51 -9.33
N ALA A 11 -15.99 -32.94 -10.45
CA ALA A 11 -15.38 -32.79 -11.77
C ALA A 11 -15.25 -31.32 -12.22
N LEU A 12 -16.22 -30.47 -11.87
CA LEU A 12 -16.17 -29.04 -12.16
C LEU A 12 -15.20 -28.33 -11.20
N PHE A 13 -15.20 -28.73 -9.93
CA PHE A 13 -14.27 -28.22 -8.93
C PHE A 13 -12.81 -28.48 -9.31
N GLU A 14 -12.47 -29.69 -9.75
CA GLU A 14 -11.12 -30.03 -10.23
C GLU A 14 -10.70 -29.19 -11.45
N LYS A 15 -11.61 -28.97 -12.41
CA LYS A 15 -11.34 -28.10 -13.56
C LYS A 15 -11.10 -26.66 -13.13
N CYS A 16 -11.89 -26.13 -12.19
CA CYS A 16 -11.67 -24.81 -11.61
C CYS A 16 -10.32 -24.71 -10.91
N ILE A 17 -9.92 -25.72 -10.14
CA ILE A 17 -8.62 -25.74 -9.45
C ILE A 17 -7.48 -25.72 -10.46
N LYS A 18 -7.52 -26.57 -11.49
CA LYS A 18 -6.49 -26.60 -12.54
C LYS A 18 -6.38 -25.24 -13.25
N PHE A 19 -7.52 -24.66 -13.60
CA PHE A 19 -7.55 -23.33 -14.21
C PHE A 19 -6.94 -22.25 -13.31
N THR A 20 -7.26 -22.26 -12.01
CA THR A 20 -6.68 -21.34 -11.02
C THR A 20 -5.18 -21.57 -10.85
N GLN A 21 -4.71 -22.80 -10.84
CA GLN A 21 -3.29 -23.12 -10.75
C GLN A 21 -2.51 -22.58 -11.96
N GLU A 22 -3.08 -22.73 -13.16
CA GLU A 22 -2.47 -22.27 -14.41
C GLU A 22 -2.49 -20.75 -14.58
N ASN A 23 -3.53 -20.07 -14.07
CA ASN A 23 -3.75 -18.62 -14.22
C ASN A 23 -3.66 -17.88 -12.87
N GLY A 24 -2.85 -18.40 -11.93
CA GLY A 24 -2.82 -17.97 -10.53
C GLY A 24 -2.73 -16.46 -10.36
N SER A 25 -1.74 -15.82 -10.99
CA SER A 25 -1.49 -14.37 -10.89
C SER A 25 -2.70 -13.48 -11.24
N ASP A 26 -3.55 -13.92 -12.17
CA ASP A 26 -4.71 -13.15 -12.61
C ASP A 26 -5.95 -13.49 -11.78
N VAL A 27 -6.16 -14.78 -11.50
CA VAL A 27 -7.34 -15.27 -10.76
C VAL A 27 -7.36 -14.74 -9.33
N ILE A 28 -6.22 -14.73 -8.63
CA ILE A 28 -6.15 -14.27 -7.24
C ILE A 28 -6.45 -12.78 -7.08
N ARG A 29 -6.26 -11.97 -8.13
CA ARG A 29 -6.55 -10.52 -8.12
C ARG A 29 -8.03 -10.21 -8.35
N THR A 30 -8.82 -11.19 -8.76
CA THR A 30 -10.24 -10.99 -9.02
C THR A 30 -11.03 -10.85 -7.73
N ARG A 31 -12.10 -10.06 -7.77
CA ARG A 31 -13.03 -9.92 -6.64
C ARG A 31 -13.63 -11.25 -6.20
N GLY A 32 -13.83 -12.17 -7.14
CA GLY A 32 -14.36 -13.51 -6.86
C GLY A 32 -13.46 -14.36 -5.96
N PHE A 33 -12.17 -14.02 -5.84
CA PHE A 33 -11.27 -14.71 -4.92
C PHE A 33 -11.54 -14.37 -3.45
N SER A 34 -11.86 -13.12 -3.14
CA SER A 34 -12.24 -12.70 -1.78
C SER A 34 -13.60 -13.25 -1.33
N GLU A 35 -14.40 -13.74 -2.27
CA GLU A 35 -15.73 -14.31 -2.04
C GLU A 35 -15.72 -15.83 -1.77
N LEU A 36 -14.55 -16.47 -1.88
CA LEU A 36 -14.40 -17.91 -1.62
C LEU A 36 -14.63 -18.27 -0.14
N CYS A 37 -15.14 -19.47 0.12
CA CYS A 37 -15.13 -20.04 1.47
C CYS A 37 -13.72 -20.44 1.93
N SER A 38 -13.57 -20.68 3.23
CA SER A 38 -12.31 -21.08 3.86
C SER A 38 -11.71 -22.38 3.27
N GLU A 39 -12.56 -23.37 2.93
CA GLU A 39 -12.10 -24.64 2.32
C GLU A 39 -11.58 -24.46 0.89
N CYS A 40 -12.28 -23.66 0.07
CA CYS A 40 -11.85 -23.29 -1.26
C CYS A 40 -10.49 -22.58 -1.22
N LEU A 41 -10.35 -21.60 -0.31
CA LEU A 41 -9.11 -20.86 -0.12
C LEU A 41 -7.98 -21.78 0.36
N SER A 42 -8.23 -22.65 1.33
CA SER A 42 -7.27 -23.66 1.82
C SER A 42 -6.73 -24.53 0.71
N THR A 43 -7.61 -25.00 -0.19
CA THR A 43 -7.24 -25.86 -1.32
C THR A 43 -6.28 -25.14 -2.28
N ILE A 44 -6.56 -23.86 -2.57
CA ILE A 44 -5.70 -23.05 -3.45
C ILE A 44 -4.36 -22.77 -2.77
N LEU A 45 -4.37 -22.35 -1.51
CA LEU A 45 -3.16 -22.05 -0.74
C LEU A 45 -2.33 -23.30 -0.44
N ARG A 46 -2.88 -24.51 -0.51
CA ARG A 46 -2.09 -25.74 -0.35
C ARG A 46 -1.39 -26.16 -1.65
N ALA A 47 -1.84 -25.69 -2.82
CA ALA A 47 -1.35 -26.14 -4.11
C ALA A 47 0.09 -25.70 -4.42
N ASP A 48 1.00 -26.65 -4.64
CA ASP A 48 2.42 -26.39 -4.98
C ASP A 48 2.62 -25.77 -6.38
N ASN A 49 1.65 -25.94 -7.27
CA ASN A 49 1.71 -25.56 -8.69
C ASN A 49 0.94 -24.28 -9.02
N LEU A 50 0.53 -23.49 -8.02
CA LEU A 50 -0.11 -22.20 -8.23
C LEU A 50 0.91 -21.19 -8.81
N LYS A 51 0.66 -20.71 -10.04
CA LYS A 51 1.53 -19.75 -10.73
C LYS A 51 1.30 -18.30 -10.26
N ALA A 52 1.69 -18.02 -9.01
CA ALA A 52 1.63 -16.69 -8.40
C ALA A 52 2.79 -16.47 -7.42
N GLY A 53 3.22 -15.22 -7.27
CA GLY A 53 4.18 -14.81 -6.25
C GLY A 53 3.57 -14.87 -4.85
N GLU A 54 4.38 -15.22 -3.85
CA GLU A 54 3.92 -15.29 -2.46
C GLU A 54 3.50 -13.92 -1.90
N ASP A 55 4.11 -12.84 -2.37
CA ASP A 55 3.71 -11.46 -2.11
C ASP A 55 2.23 -11.23 -2.47
N LEU A 56 1.83 -11.60 -3.69
CA LEU A 56 0.44 -11.50 -4.13
C LEU A 56 -0.49 -12.43 -3.35
N ILE A 57 -0.03 -13.65 -3.07
CA ILE A 57 -0.81 -14.63 -2.28
C ILE A 57 -1.09 -14.08 -0.87
N PHE A 58 -0.11 -13.43 -0.24
CA PHE A 58 -0.28 -12.80 1.06
C PHE A 58 -1.27 -11.64 1.03
N GLU A 59 -1.16 -10.74 0.03
CA GLU A 59 -2.10 -9.63 -0.13
C GLU A 59 -3.54 -10.13 -0.32
N CYS A 60 -3.73 -11.14 -1.17
CA CYS A 60 -5.02 -11.76 -1.40
C CYS A 60 -5.57 -12.43 -0.13
N ALA A 61 -4.75 -13.14 0.64
CA ALA A 61 -5.17 -13.74 1.91
C ALA A 61 -5.59 -12.66 2.93
N VAL A 62 -4.89 -11.53 2.99
CA VAL A 62 -5.26 -10.40 3.85
C VAL A 62 -6.56 -9.75 3.39
N ALA A 63 -6.77 -9.60 2.08
CA ALA A 63 -7.99 -9.07 1.51
C ALA A 63 -9.18 -9.98 1.85
N TRP A 64 -9.03 -11.29 1.63
CA TRP A 64 -10.01 -12.29 2.03
C TRP A 64 -10.31 -12.23 3.53
N ALA A 65 -9.29 -12.16 4.39
CA ALA A 65 -9.46 -12.06 5.84
C ALA A 65 -10.20 -10.77 6.25
N THR A 66 -9.97 -9.68 5.52
CA THR A 66 -10.67 -8.41 5.76
C THR A 66 -12.16 -8.53 5.44
N ASP A 67 -12.50 -9.17 4.33
CA ASP A 67 -13.90 -9.41 3.95
C ASP A 67 -14.58 -10.42 4.88
N GLU A 68 -13.85 -11.45 5.30
CA GLU A 68 -14.36 -12.45 6.25
C GLU A 68 -14.56 -11.85 7.66
N CYS A 69 -13.68 -10.94 8.13
CA CYS A 69 -13.95 -10.15 9.33
C CYS A 69 -15.26 -9.35 9.21
N ARG A 70 -15.52 -8.74 8.04
CA ARG A 70 -16.79 -8.00 7.80
C ARG A 70 -18.00 -8.94 7.84
N ARG A 71 -17.91 -10.13 7.26
CA ARG A 71 -18.98 -11.16 7.33
C ARG A 71 -19.27 -11.57 8.78
N GLN A 72 -18.23 -11.69 9.60
CA GLN A 72 -18.33 -12.03 11.02
C GLN A 72 -18.61 -10.82 11.93
N LYS A 73 -18.83 -9.62 11.37
CA LYS A 73 -19.06 -8.36 12.11
C LYS A 73 -17.93 -7.98 13.08
N LEU A 74 -16.70 -8.39 12.76
CA LEU A 74 -15.50 -8.05 13.49
C LEU A 74 -14.81 -6.84 12.84
N PRO A 75 -14.23 -5.91 13.63
CA PRO A 75 -13.36 -4.87 13.09
C PRO A 75 -12.18 -5.51 12.33
N PRO A 76 -11.79 -5.01 11.15
CA PRO A 76 -10.71 -5.60 10.35
C PRO A 76 -9.31 -5.22 10.88
N THR A 77 -9.05 -5.52 12.16
CA THR A 77 -7.74 -5.39 12.79
C THR A 77 -6.84 -6.56 12.39
N ASP A 78 -5.53 -6.38 12.49
CA ASP A 78 -4.58 -7.45 12.15
C ASP A 78 -4.71 -8.67 13.10
N ALA A 79 -5.09 -8.46 14.36
CA ALA A 79 -5.43 -9.54 15.30
C ALA A 79 -6.67 -10.33 14.84
N ASN A 80 -7.73 -9.65 14.42
CA ASN A 80 -8.94 -10.31 13.93
C ASN A 80 -8.70 -11.01 12.59
N ARG A 81 -7.94 -10.39 11.67
CA ARG A 81 -7.52 -11.02 10.42
C ARG A 81 -6.70 -12.28 10.67
N ARG A 82 -5.79 -12.27 11.65
CA ARG A 82 -5.06 -13.47 12.06
C ARG A 82 -6.01 -14.54 12.60
N SER A 83 -6.96 -14.17 13.45
CA SER A 83 -7.95 -15.09 14.02
C SER A 83 -8.79 -15.76 12.94
N VAL A 84 -9.21 -15.00 11.94
CA VAL A 84 -10.05 -15.46 10.82
C VAL A 84 -9.26 -16.30 9.82
N LEU A 85 -8.00 -15.93 9.53
CA LEU A 85 -7.11 -16.74 8.71
C LEU A 85 -6.76 -18.08 9.36
N GLY A 86 -6.59 -18.11 10.69
CA GLY A 86 -6.25 -19.33 11.42
C GLY A 86 -5.07 -20.06 10.80
N ASP A 87 -5.27 -21.33 10.44
CA ASP A 87 -4.22 -22.17 9.86
C ASP A 87 -3.87 -21.84 8.41
N LEU A 88 -4.73 -21.11 7.69
CA LEU A 88 -4.48 -20.67 6.32
C LEU A 88 -3.23 -19.79 6.21
N LEU A 89 -2.94 -19.04 7.28
CA LEU A 89 -1.75 -18.19 7.36
C LEU A 89 -0.45 -18.99 7.19
N TYR A 90 -0.40 -20.22 7.72
CA TYR A 90 0.80 -21.07 7.66
C TYR A 90 0.97 -21.76 6.29
N LEU A 91 -0.06 -21.73 5.45
CA LEU A 91 0.03 -22.21 4.07
C LEU A 91 0.79 -21.23 3.17
N ILE A 92 0.90 -19.96 3.58
CA ILE A 92 1.69 -18.92 2.90
C ILE A 92 3.18 -19.17 3.18
N ARG A 93 4.00 -19.21 2.12
CA ARG A 93 5.43 -19.53 2.19
C ARG A 93 6.24 -18.25 2.35
N PHE A 94 6.08 -17.59 3.51
CA PHE A 94 6.89 -16.41 3.86
C PHE A 94 8.40 -16.57 3.63
N PRO A 95 9.03 -17.74 3.91
CA PRO A 95 10.46 -17.94 3.66
C PRO A 95 10.89 -17.84 2.18
N THR A 96 9.95 -17.91 1.24
CA THR A 96 10.20 -17.82 -0.21
C THR A 96 9.79 -16.48 -0.80
N MET A 97 9.30 -15.55 0.01
CA MET A 97 9.06 -14.17 -0.39
C MET A 97 10.39 -13.41 -0.53
N ASP A 98 10.34 -12.29 -1.25
CA ASP A 98 11.43 -11.33 -1.23
C ASP A 98 11.61 -10.72 0.18
N ILE A 99 12.85 -10.65 0.65
CA ILE A 99 13.19 -10.15 2.00
C ILE A 99 12.82 -8.66 2.17
N THR A 100 12.98 -7.86 1.12
CA THR A 100 12.63 -6.43 1.14
C THR A 100 11.12 -6.27 1.25
N TYR A 101 10.36 -7.03 0.46
CA TYR A 101 8.91 -7.07 0.60
C TYR A 101 8.46 -7.54 1.98
N TYR A 102 9.04 -8.62 2.50
CA TYR A 102 8.72 -9.17 3.82
C TYR A 102 8.98 -8.13 4.92
N THR A 103 10.16 -7.53 4.93
CA THR A 103 10.54 -6.53 5.95
C THR A 103 9.62 -5.32 5.89
N GLN A 104 9.28 -4.81 4.71
CA GLN A 104 8.48 -3.58 4.56
C GLN A 104 6.97 -3.80 4.79
N ASN A 105 6.40 -4.91 4.31
CA ASN A 105 4.94 -5.08 4.20
C ASN A 105 4.34 -6.12 5.14
N VAL A 106 5.14 -7.10 5.59
CA VAL A 106 4.66 -8.23 6.40
C VAL A 106 5.15 -8.11 7.84
N SER A 107 6.43 -7.78 8.02
CA SER A 107 7.15 -7.91 9.28
C SER A 107 6.74 -6.89 10.35
N PHE A 108 6.05 -5.81 9.99
CA PHE A 108 5.54 -4.80 10.92
C PHE A 108 4.06 -4.96 11.26
N ARG A 109 3.38 -5.94 10.66
CA ARG A 109 1.97 -6.23 10.90
C ARG A 109 1.80 -7.15 12.11
N ASP A 110 0.66 -7.03 12.77
CA ASP A 110 0.28 -7.91 13.89
C ASP A 110 -0.36 -9.22 13.43
N ILE A 111 -0.37 -9.46 12.11
CA ILE A 111 -0.78 -10.72 11.50
C ILE A 111 0.18 -11.85 11.88
N LEU A 112 1.48 -11.56 12.00
CA LEU A 112 2.47 -12.51 12.52
C LEU A 112 2.75 -12.20 13.99
N SER A 113 2.89 -13.23 14.82
CA SER A 113 3.41 -13.07 16.18
C SER A 113 4.90 -12.71 16.16
N ASP A 114 5.42 -12.18 17.27
CA ASP A 114 6.84 -11.78 17.33
C ASP A 114 7.79 -12.94 17.14
N LYS A 115 7.45 -14.09 17.73
CA LYS A 115 8.23 -15.31 17.57
C LYS A 115 8.29 -15.73 16.10
N GLU A 116 7.16 -15.68 15.41
CA GLU A 116 7.08 -16.03 13.99
C GLU A 116 7.83 -15.04 13.11
N ALA A 117 7.59 -13.74 13.30
CA ALA A 117 8.21 -12.70 12.48
C ALA A 117 9.75 -12.68 12.62
N VAL A 118 10.25 -12.85 13.84
CA VAL A 118 11.68 -12.96 14.11
C VAL A 118 12.24 -14.27 13.52
N SER A 119 11.52 -15.39 13.63
CA SER A 119 11.98 -16.67 13.07
C SER A 119 12.14 -16.63 11.54
N ILE A 120 11.24 -15.96 10.83
CA ILE A 120 11.32 -15.79 9.37
C ILE A 120 12.44 -14.80 9.02
N PHE A 121 12.59 -13.70 9.77
CA PHE A 121 13.69 -12.75 9.57
C PHE A 121 15.07 -13.42 9.74
N GLN A 122 15.23 -14.24 10.77
CA GLN A 122 16.45 -15.02 11.01
C GLN A 122 16.72 -16.02 9.89
N TYR A 123 15.68 -16.67 9.36
CA TYR A 123 15.81 -17.55 8.19
C TYR A 123 16.40 -16.82 6.97
N PHE A 124 15.95 -15.60 6.68
CA PHE A 124 16.51 -14.80 5.58
C PHE A 124 18.01 -14.47 5.75
N HIS A 125 18.49 -14.43 7.00
CA HIS A 125 19.90 -14.18 7.34
C HIS A 125 20.73 -15.47 7.48
N GLY A 126 20.16 -16.63 7.13
CA GLY A 126 20.87 -17.92 7.10
C GLY A 126 20.74 -18.78 8.37
N GLU A 127 19.92 -18.37 9.35
CA GLU A 127 19.68 -19.13 10.57
C GLU A 127 18.49 -20.10 10.42
N GLU A 128 18.59 -21.08 9.52
CA GLU A 128 17.48 -21.98 9.16
C GLU A 128 16.88 -22.77 10.35
N ARG A 129 17.68 -23.03 11.40
CA ARG A 129 17.25 -23.81 12.59
C ARG A 129 16.23 -23.08 13.47
N GLN A 130 16.07 -21.77 13.29
CA GLN A 130 15.17 -20.95 14.10
C GLN A 130 13.78 -20.82 13.49
N LEU A 131 13.58 -21.21 12.22
CA LEU A 131 12.28 -21.15 11.56
C LEU A 131 11.27 -22.07 12.26
N SER A 132 10.10 -21.53 12.60
CA SER A 132 9.00 -22.34 13.13
C SER A 132 8.63 -23.46 12.16
N HIS A 133 8.50 -24.70 12.66
CA HIS A 133 8.09 -25.87 11.88
C HIS A 133 6.73 -25.72 11.19
N LYS A 134 5.95 -24.71 11.57
CA LYS A 134 4.65 -24.39 10.97
C LYS A 134 4.78 -23.76 9.58
N PHE A 135 5.87 -23.08 9.27
CA PHE A 135 6.02 -22.38 7.98
C PHE A 135 6.58 -23.29 6.90
N ASN A 136 5.87 -23.33 5.78
CA ASN A 136 6.34 -24.02 4.59
C ASN A 136 7.46 -23.21 3.91
N LYS A 137 8.59 -23.86 3.65
CA LYS A 137 9.78 -23.26 3.01
C LYS A 137 9.98 -23.70 1.55
N ASN A 138 9.08 -24.53 1.02
CA ASN A 138 9.17 -25.01 -0.35
C ASN A 138 8.65 -23.93 -1.30
N GLU A 139 9.43 -23.52 -2.30
CA GLU A 139 8.95 -22.59 -3.35
C GLU A 139 7.73 -23.20 -4.05
N ARG A 140 6.66 -22.41 -4.26
CA ARG A 140 5.63 -22.76 -5.25
C ARG A 140 6.25 -22.58 -6.62
N PHE A 141 6.01 -23.54 -7.50
CA PHE A 141 6.46 -23.49 -8.89
C PHE A 141 8.00 -23.32 -9.03
N ARG A 142 8.72 -24.37 -9.47
CA ARG A 142 10.17 -24.23 -9.70
C ARG A 142 10.39 -23.20 -10.81
N LEU A 143 11.13 -22.13 -10.51
CA LEU A 143 11.68 -21.13 -11.45
C LEU A 143 12.50 -21.71 -12.63
N LYS A 144 12.60 -23.03 -12.80
CA LYS A 144 13.38 -23.68 -13.86
C LYS A 144 12.62 -23.82 -15.19
N ASP A 145 11.29 -23.64 -15.20
CA ASP A 145 10.47 -23.87 -16.40
C ASP A 145 10.14 -22.58 -17.19
N MET A 146 10.74 -21.44 -16.80
CA MET A 146 10.70 -20.19 -17.56
C MET A 146 12.13 -19.82 -18.00
N ASN A 147 12.43 -20.07 -19.28
CA ASN A 147 13.50 -19.51 -20.12
C ASN A 147 14.93 -19.34 -19.52
N PRO A 148 16.03 -19.83 -20.13
CA PRO A 148 17.40 -19.85 -19.55
C PRO A 148 18.08 -18.51 -19.25
N LEU A 149 17.40 -17.37 -19.42
CA LEU A 149 17.95 -16.03 -19.21
C LEU A 149 17.80 -15.51 -17.77
N THR A 150 17.13 -16.25 -16.89
CA THR A 150 17.11 -15.99 -15.44
C THR A 150 17.99 -17.00 -14.70
N LYS A 151 19.28 -17.07 -15.07
CA LYS A 151 20.28 -17.57 -14.12
C LYS A 151 20.10 -16.75 -12.84
N LYS A 152 19.67 -17.41 -11.75
CA LYS A 152 19.62 -16.83 -10.40
C LYS A 152 20.91 -16.01 -10.21
N PRO A 153 20.84 -14.70 -9.91
CA PRO A 153 22.02 -14.00 -9.45
C PRO A 153 22.48 -14.74 -8.19
N SER A 154 23.65 -15.34 -8.29
CA SER A 154 24.42 -15.86 -7.18
C SER A 154 24.34 -14.88 -6.01
N ARG A 155 23.98 -15.40 -4.83
CA ARG A 155 24.10 -14.76 -3.50
C ARG A 155 25.32 -13.83 -3.43
N LYS A 156 25.15 -12.55 -3.79
CA LYS A 156 25.96 -11.40 -3.38
C LYS A 156 25.15 -10.15 -3.71
N MET A 157 24.28 -9.73 -2.81
CA MET A 157 23.67 -8.40 -2.87
C MET A 157 23.79 -7.74 -1.50
N LYS A 158 24.16 -6.47 -1.54
CA LYS A 158 24.71 -5.63 -0.45
C LYS A 158 24.02 -5.88 0.90
N GLU A 159 24.84 -6.06 1.94
CA GLU A 159 24.43 -6.22 3.33
C GLU A 159 23.28 -5.26 3.70
N PHE A 160 22.08 -5.81 3.84
CA PHE A 160 21.03 -5.18 4.61
C PHE A 160 21.42 -5.34 6.08
N LYS A 161 22.13 -4.36 6.65
CA LYS A 161 22.65 -4.41 8.03
C LYS A 161 21.58 -4.06 9.05
N MET A 162 20.44 -4.75 9.04
CA MET A 162 19.50 -4.66 10.15
C MET A 162 19.74 -5.86 11.08
N THR A 163 20.26 -5.58 12.27
CA THR A 163 20.49 -6.60 13.28
C THR A 163 19.16 -7.10 13.85
N LYS A 164 19.17 -8.30 14.44
CA LYS A 164 17.99 -8.85 15.14
C LYS A 164 17.46 -7.89 16.21
N SER A 165 18.35 -7.21 16.93
CA SER A 165 17.98 -6.23 17.95
C SER A 165 17.29 -5.00 17.34
N GLU A 166 17.85 -4.43 16.27
CA GLU A 166 17.25 -3.30 15.54
C GLU A 166 15.90 -3.68 14.91
N PHE A 167 15.75 -4.89 14.40
CA PHE A 167 14.49 -5.40 13.88
C PHE A 167 13.42 -5.50 14.98
N ILE A 168 13.78 -6.08 16.14
CA ILE A 168 12.89 -6.17 17.29
C ILE A 168 12.53 -4.79 17.82
N GLU A 169 13.51 -3.87 17.88
CA GLU A 169 13.31 -2.51 18.37
C GLU A 169 12.45 -1.67 17.43
N THR A 170 12.68 -1.76 16.10
CA THR A 170 11.84 -1.11 15.09
C THR A 170 10.40 -1.62 15.19
N ARG A 171 10.21 -2.94 15.36
CA ARG A 171 8.89 -3.53 15.54
C ARG A 171 8.24 -3.10 16.87
N LYS A 172 9.00 -2.98 17.96
CA LYS A 172 8.52 -2.43 19.23
C LYS A 172 8.13 -0.96 19.11
N MET A 173 8.95 -0.11 18.47
CA MET A 173 8.67 1.32 18.26
C MET A 173 7.42 1.54 17.41
N MET A 174 7.27 0.78 16.33
CA MET A 174 6.08 0.84 15.46
C MET A 174 4.80 0.42 16.18
N ARG A 175 4.91 -0.38 17.25
CA ARG A 175 3.80 -0.80 18.12
C ARG A 175 3.59 0.11 19.34
N ALA A 176 4.64 0.76 19.83
CA ALA A 176 4.65 1.60 21.03
C ALA A 176 4.32 3.07 20.74
N SER A 177 4.15 3.46 19.48
CA SER A 177 3.65 4.79 19.13
C SER A 177 2.32 5.05 19.87
N PRO A 178 2.15 6.20 20.55
CA PRO A 178 1.11 6.43 21.56
C PRO A 178 -0.28 6.53 20.90
N LEU A 179 -0.86 5.39 20.59
CA LEU A 179 -2.20 5.25 20.01
C LEU A 179 -3.17 4.52 20.94
N ASN A 180 -2.80 4.24 22.19
CA ASN A 180 -3.65 3.56 23.18
C ASN A 180 -3.92 4.39 24.46
N LEU A 181 -3.76 5.70 24.42
CA LEU A 181 -4.14 6.59 25.53
C LEU A 181 -4.81 7.85 25.00
N LEU A 182 -5.98 7.70 24.39
CA LEU A 182 -6.98 8.77 24.35
C LEU A 182 -8.32 8.19 24.76
N GLN A 183 -8.79 8.69 25.90
CA GLN A 183 -10.10 8.49 26.48
C GLN A 183 -11.21 8.85 25.49
N GLU A 184 -12.34 8.17 25.69
CA GLU A 184 -13.69 8.50 25.24
C GLU A 184 -13.86 9.96 24.79
N ILE A 185 -13.91 10.17 23.48
CA ILE A 185 -14.55 11.35 22.89
C ILE A 185 -15.77 10.80 22.15
N THR A 186 -16.93 10.99 22.77
CA THR A 186 -18.22 10.88 22.08
C THR A 186 -18.18 11.70 20.80
N PRO A 187 -18.60 11.16 19.64
CA PRO A 187 -18.63 11.94 18.41
C PRO A 187 -19.62 13.09 18.57
N GLU A 188 -19.12 14.33 18.56
CA GLU A 188 -19.98 15.50 18.41
C GLU A 188 -20.73 15.42 17.06
N PRO A 189 -21.99 15.88 17.00
CA PRO A 189 -22.74 15.89 15.75
C PRO A 189 -22.03 16.77 14.74
N GLN A 190 -21.81 16.25 13.52
CA GLN A 190 -21.34 17.07 12.41
C GLN A 190 -22.43 18.10 12.06
N GLU A 191 -22.29 19.33 12.55
CA GLU A 191 -23.06 20.45 12.06
C GLU A 191 -22.73 20.71 10.59
N SER A 192 -23.78 20.80 9.78
CA SER A 192 -23.73 21.11 8.37
C SER A 192 -23.26 22.56 8.16
N ILE A 193 -21.99 22.73 7.82
CA ILE A 193 -21.46 24.04 7.40
C ILE A 193 -22.04 24.40 6.02
N PRO A 194 -22.56 25.63 5.82
CA PRO A 194 -22.99 26.10 4.51
C PRO A 194 -21.85 26.02 3.48
N LEU A 195 -22.19 25.63 2.25
CA LEU A 195 -21.30 25.57 1.09
C LEU A 195 -20.74 26.95 0.72
N LEU A 196 -19.82 27.49 1.51
CA LEU A 196 -18.86 28.46 1.01
C LEU A 196 -17.90 27.69 0.12
N ARG A 197 -18.10 27.78 -1.20
CA ARG A 197 -17.02 27.49 -2.16
C ARG A 197 -15.89 28.43 -1.77
N PRO A 198 -14.74 27.94 -1.27
CA PRO A 198 -13.68 28.86 -0.97
C PRO A 198 -13.21 29.44 -2.31
N ASP A 199 -13.04 30.75 -2.34
CA ASP A 199 -12.49 31.45 -3.48
C ASP A 199 -11.09 30.90 -3.79
N SER A 200 -10.96 30.20 -4.91
CA SER A 200 -9.70 29.64 -5.39
C SER A 200 -8.75 30.71 -5.93
N SER A 201 -9.17 31.99 -5.97
CA SER A 201 -8.38 33.12 -6.47
C SER A 201 -7.03 33.29 -5.78
N ASN A 202 -6.91 32.87 -4.51
CA ASN A 202 -5.70 33.01 -3.70
C ASN A 202 -4.99 31.68 -3.38
N MET A 203 -5.27 30.62 -4.14
CA MET A 203 -4.70 29.28 -3.90
C MET A 203 -3.18 29.25 -4.02
N GLN A 204 -2.51 28.91 -2.93
CA GLN A 204 -1.06 28.76 -2.83
C GLN A 204 -0.62 27.32 -3.14
N ARG A 205 0.68 27.18 -3.44
CA ARG A 205 1.32 25.91 -3.76
C ARG A 205 2.60 25.74 -2.95
N VAL A 206 2.77 24.58 -2.36
CA VAL A 206 4.07 24.16 -1.80
C VAL A 206 4.66 23.06 -2.68
N SER A 207 5.66 23.42 -3.48
CA SER A 207 6.36 22.48 -4.36
C SER A 207 7.53 21.84 -3.62
N ARG A 208 7.62 20.50 -3.67
CA ARG A 208 8.60 19.73 -2.88
C ARG A 208 9.82 19.24 -3.65
N PHE A 209 9.89 19.45 -4.96
CA PHE A 209 11.00 19.02 -5.82
C PHE A 209 11.74 20.20 -6.45
N ARG A 210 13.05 20.05 -6.64
CA ARG A 210 13.88 21.06 -7.33
C ARG A 210 13.72 21.01 -8.84
N THR A 211 13.58 19.81 -9.40
CA THR A 211 13.41 19.58 -10.83
C THR A 211 12.62 18.29 -11.08
N TYR A 212 12.50 17.87 -12.34
CA TYR A 212 11.83 16.65 -12.77
C TYR A 212 12.73 15.86 -13.73
N ASP A 213 12.51 14.56 -13.84
CA ASP A 213 13.35 13.67 -14.64
C ASP A 213 12.61 12.41 -15.14
N GLY A 214 12.51 12.25 -16.45
CA GLY A 214 12.23 10.96 -17.09
C GLY A 214 10.93 10.24 -16.71
N PRO A 215 10.68 9.06 -17.31
CA PRO A 215 9.44 8.34 -17.12
C PRO A 215 9.39 7.64 -15.75
N TRP A 216 8.22 7.73 -15.14
CA TRP A 216 7.79 7.04 -13.94
C TRP A 216 6.65 6.13 -14.32
N MET A 217 6.80 4.84 -14.02
CA MET A 217 5.82 3.85 -14.42
C MET A 217 4.51 4.09 -13.65
N GLN A 218 3.41 4.16 -14.39
CA GLN A 218 2.07 4.31 -13.84
C GLN A 218 1.24 3.12 -14.25
N ASN A 219 0.77 2.31 -13.30
CA ASN A 219 -0.22 1.26 -13.60
C ASN A 219 -0.92 0.69 -12.37
N GLY A 220 -1.30 1.53 -11.41
CA GLY A 220 -2.13 1.13 -10.27
C GLY A 220 -1.50 1.14 -8.87
N PRO A 221 -0.18 0.91 -8.67
CA PRO A 221 0.43 1.11 -7.37
C PRO A 221 0.32 2.59 -6.93
N PRO A 222 -0.05 2.87 -5.67
CA PRO A 222 -0.13 4.23 -5.16
C PRO A 222 1.25 4.89 -5.01
N ASP A 223 1.31 6.15 -5.39
CA ASP A 223 2.33 7.09 -4.93
C ASP A 223 1.78 7.84 -3.70
N ALA A 224 2.55 7.93 -2.62
CA ALA A 224 2.10 8.61 -1.41
C ALA A 224 3.22 9.38 -0.71
N ILE A 225 2.86 10.47 -0.03
CA ILE A 225 3.77 11.27 0.78
C ILE A 225 3.06 11.75 2.04
N CYS A 226 3.74 11.62 3.19
CA CYS A 226 3.27 12.20 4.44
C CYS A 226 3.65 13.68 4.48
N PHE A 227 2.79 14.52 5.06
CA PHE A 227 3.11 15.92 5.32
C PHE A 227 2.51 16.42 6.63
N SER A 228 3.12 17.44 7.20
CA SER A 228 2.53 18.29 8.24
C SER A 228 2.86 19.75 7.96
N CYS A 229 2.12 20.68 8.56
CA CYS A 229 2.34 22.11 8.39
C CYS A 229 2.38 22.86 9.73
N SER A 230 3.19 23.91 9.83
CA SER A 230 3.39 24.69 11.05
C SER A 230 2.16 25.50 11.49
N SER A 231 1.23 25.73 10.57
CA SER A 231 0.01 26.52 10.77
C SER A 231 -1.19 25.79 10.14
N PRO A 232 -2.42 26.03 10.62
CA PRO A 232 -3.59 25.42 10.02
C PRO A 232 -3.80 25.93 8.59
N ILE A 233 -4.24 25.03 7.71
CA ILE A 233 -4.50 25.31 6.30
C ILE A 233 -5.83 24.71 5.84
N VAL A 234 -6.33 25.23 4.72
CA VAL A 234 -7.37 24.59 3.92
C VAL A 234 -6.69 23.95 2.71
N LEU A 235 -6.70 22.62 2.64
CA LEU A 235 -6.16 21.86 1.52
C LEU A 235 -7.24 21.63 0.46
N TYR A 236 -6.96 21.99 -0.78
CA TYR A 236 -7.88 21.84 -1.92
C TYR A 236 -7.60 20.60 -2.75
N GLY A 237 -6.34 20.20 -2.83
CA GLY A 237 -5.90 19.15 -3.71
C GLY A 237 -4.39 19.03 -3.74
N MET A 238 -3.90 18.37 -4.77
CA MET A 238 -2.49 18.15 -5.01
C MET A 238 -2.20 18.28 -6.50
N GLU A 239 -0.94 18.45 -6.85
CA GLU A 239 -0.52 18.34 -8.24
C GLU A 239 -0.05 16.91 -8.56
N ILE A 240 -0.10 16.55 -9.84
CA ILE A 240 0.57 15.36 -10.39
C ILE A 240 1.49 15.80 -11.54
N PHE A 241 2.51 15.01 -11.84
CA PHE A 241 3.26 15.18 -13.09
C PHE A 241 2.47 14.60 -14.27
N GLY A 242 2.53 15.30 -15.41
CA GLY A 242 1.89 14.88 -16.66
C GLY A 242 2.74 13.92 -17.51
N ALA A 243 2.24 13.61 -18.71
CA ALA A 243 2.86 12.69 -19.65
C ALA A 243 4.34 13.02 -19.92
N ALA A 244 5.17 11.98 -19.98
CA ALA A 244 6.58 12.15 -20.36
C ALA A 244 6.73 12.45 -21.87
N VAL A 245 5.81 11.97 -22.70
CA VAL A 245 5.82 12.13 -24.16
C VAL A 245 4.39 12.37 -24.66
N GLY A 246 4.21 13.36 -25.55
CA GLY A 246 2.93 13.61 -26.22
C GLY A 246 1.84 14.11 -25.27
N ALA A 247 0.59 13.76 -25.59
CA ALA A 247 -0.56 14.03 -24.74
C ALA A 247 -1.19 12.71 -24.28
N GLU A 248 -1.56 12.63 -23.01
CA GLU A 248 -2.15 11.44 -22.38
C GLU A 248 -3.32 11.84 -21.50
N THR A 249 -4.39 11.04 -21.52
CA THR A 249 -5.50 11.18 -20.59
C THR A 249 -5.36 10.20 -19.44
N TYR A 250 -5.06 10.72 -18.25
CA TYR A 250 -4.92 9.94 -17.02
C TYR A 250 -6.24 9.80 -16.28
N LYS A 251 -6.49 8.60 -15.74
CA LYS A 251 -7.48 8.39 -14.69
C LYS A 251 -6.78 8.43 -13.34
N VAL A 252 -7.12 9.42 -12.52
CA VAL A 252 -6.43 9.73 -11.26
C VAL A 252 -7.41 9.61 -10.10
N LYS A 253 -7.05 8.80 -9.11
CA LYS A 253 -7.70 8.82 -7.79
C LYS A 253 -6.77 9.48 -6.80
N LEU A 254 -7.26 10.49 -6.09
CA LEU A 254 -6.52 11.13 -5.01
C LEU A 254 -7.21 10.86 -3.67
N TYR A 255 -6.40 10.71 -2.64
CA TYR A 255 -6.80 10.39 -1.28
C TYR A 255 -6.04 11.26 -0.29
N LEU A 256 -6.71 11.59 0.81
CA LEU A 256 -6.11 12.20 1.98
C LEU A 256 -6.45 11.35 3.20
N TYR A 257 -5.42 10.90 3.90
CA TYR A 257 -5.56 10.18 5.17
C TYR A 257 -5.10 11.05 6.34
N ASN A 258 -5.77 10.97 7.48
CA ASN A 258 -5.32 11.60 8.73
C ASN A 258 -4.22 10.75 9.42
N ASP A 259 -3.76 11.23 10.58
CA ASP A 259 -2.80 10.57 11.47
C ASP A 259 -3.32 9.21 12.00
N LEU A 260 -4.64 9.03 12.07
CA LEU A 260 -5.31 7.77 12.41
C LEU A 260 -5.46 6.80 11.23
N ARG A 261 -4.90 7.14 10.06
CA ARG A 261 -4.97 6.37 8.80
C ARG A 261 -6.38 6.24 8.22
N GLU A 262 -7.32 7.06 8.66
CA GLU A 262 -8.68 7.13 8.14
C GLU A 262 -8.72 7.99 6.88
N GLU A 263 -9.51 7.58 5.90
CA GLU A 263 -9.74 8.38 4.71
C GLU A 263 -10.60 9.60 5.06
N VAL A 264 -10.01 10.79 5.01
CA VAL A 264 -10.71 12.06 5.29
C VAL A 264 -11.41 12.57 4.03
N ARG A 265 -10.78 12.34 2.88
CA ARG A 265 -11.26 12.79 1.58
C ARG A 265 -10.68 11.95 0.46
N SER A 266 -11.49 11.74 -0.57
CA SER A 266 -11.04 11.22 -1.85
C SER A 266 -11.79 11.89 -3.01
N ASN A 267 -11.23 11.77 -4.19
CA ASN A 267 -11.91 12.09 -5.44
C ASN A 267 -11.33 11.25 -6.58
N GLU A 268 -12.08 11.06 -7.65
CA GLU A 268 -11.62 10.43 -8.88
C GLU A 268 -11.87 11.41 -10.03
N VAL A 269 -10.81 11.69 -10.81
CA VAL A 269 -10.86 12.61 -11.93
C VAL A 269 -10.16 12.01 -13.15
N THR A 270 -10.63 12.40 -14.32
CA THR A 270 -9.94 12.13 -15.59
C THR A 270 -9.36 13.45 -16.09
N ILE A 271 -8.06 13.48 -16.35
CA ILE A 271 -7.34 14.69 -16.77
C ILE A 271 -6.47 14.41 -17.98
N THR A 272 -6.55 15.29 -18.98
CA THR A 272 -5.66 15.25 -20.14
C THR A 272 -4.44 16.12 -19.87
N THR A 273 -3.28 15.51 -20.05
CA THR A 273 -1.97 16.13 -19.89
C THR A 273 -1.24 16.17 -21.23
N ASP A 274 -0.25 17.04 -21.33
CA ASP A 274 0.57 17.32 -22.49
C ASP A 274 2.03 17.46 -22.04
N ALA A 275 2.96 17.36 -22.98
CA ALA A 275 4.39 17.49 -22.69
C ALA A 275 4.85 18.94 -22.45
N ILE A 276 3.96 19.94 -22.56
CA ILE A 276 4.28 21.37 -22.42
C ILE A 276 4.16 21.79 -20.96
N ARG A 277 3.07 21.42 -20.28
CA ARG A 277 2.91 21.69 -18.84
C ARG A 277 3.55 20.57 -18.02
N ARG A 278 4.24 20.98 -16.97
CA ARG A 278 5.01 20.07 -16.10
C ARG A 278 4.11 19.33 -15.11
N THR A 279 3.24 20.06 -14.45
CA THR A 279 2.37 19.56 -13.40
C THR A 279 0.92 20.01 -13.62
N TYR A 280 -0.01 19.24 -13.05
CA TYR A 280 -1.44 19.43 -13.22
C TYR A 280 -2.16 19.31 -11.88
N ASP A 281 -3.04 20.28 -11.61
CA ASP A 281 -3.88 20.27 -10.42
C ASP A 281 -4.91 19.14 -10.47
N VAL A 282 -5.02 18.38 -9.38
CA VAL A 282 -6.10 17.43 -9.12
C VAL A 282 -6.77 17.76 -7.80
N MET A 283 -8.07 18.09 -7.86
CA MET A 283 -8.81 18.71 -6.78
C MET A 283 -9.69 17.71 -6.03
N PHE A 284 -9.82 17.88 -4.73
CA PHE A 284 -10.91 17.25 -3.97
C PHE A 284 -12.24 17.91 -4.33
N ALA A 285 -13.34 17.15 -4.29
CA ALA A 285 -14.68 17.70 -4.50
C ALA A 285 -15.05 18.78 -3.46
N ARG A 286 -14.48 18.68 -2.25
CA ARG A 286 -14.56 19.69 -1.20
C ARG A 286 -13.21 19.81 -0.50
N PRO A 287 -12.80 21.05 -0.14
CA PRO A 287 -11.58 21.27 0.60
C PRO A 287 -11.59 20.57 1.96
N VAL A 288 -10.41 20.44 2.56
CA VAL A 288 -10.19 19.80 3.86
C VAL A 288 -9.43 20.74 4.77
N ARG A 289 -9.90 20.95 6.00
CA ARG A 289 -9.11 21.64 7.03
C ARG A 289 -8.03 20.70 7.54
N VAL A 290 -6.78 21.14 7.48
CA VAL A 290 -5.62 20.44 8.02
C VAL A 290 -5.12 21.25 9.22
N PRO A 291 -5.27 20.74 10.45
CA PRO A 291 -4.76 21.42 11.64
C PRO A 291 -3.23 21.49 11.64
N ALA A 292 -2.69 22.51 12.31
CA ALA A 292 -1.25 22.63 12.49
C ALA A 292 -0.65 21.40 13.17
N ARG A 293 0.54 21.00 12.74
CA ARG A 293 1.38 19.94 13.33
C ARG A 293 0.76 18.54 13.32
N ARG A 294 -0.38 18.36 12.66
CA ARG A 294 -0.97 17.04 12.40
C ARG A 294 -0.37 16.47 11.13
N VAL A 295 -0.08 15.17 11.17
CA VAL A 295 0.45 14.46 10.00
C VAL A 295 -0.71 13.94 9.16
N PHE A 296 -0.66 14.20 7.86
CA PHE A 296 -1.58 13.67 6.87
C PHE A 296 -0.80 12.90 5.81
N THR A 297 -1.44 11.94 5.14
CA THR A 297 -0.89 11.30 3.95
C THR A 297 -1.66 11.72 2.73
N ALA A 298 -0.99 12.39 1.79
CA ALA A 298 -1.48 12.60 0.44
C ALA A 298 -1.11 11.39 -0.42
N MET A 299 -2.07 10.83 -1.15
CA MET A 299 -1.85 9.65 -1.98
C MET A 299 -2.57 9.78 -3.32
N VAL A 300 -1.90 9.37 -4.40
CA VAL A 300 -2.48 9.29 -5.74
C VAL A 300 -2.33 7.90 -6.33
N VAL A 301 -3.33 7.48 -7.07
CA VAL A 301 -3.26 6.31 -7.97
C VAL A 301 -3.51 6.82 -9.37
N ILE A 302 -2.51 6.74 -10.22
CA ILE A 302 -2.56 7.20 -11.61
C ILE A 302 -2.60 5.98 -12.53
N LYS A 303 -3.54 5.97 -13.47
CA LYS A 303 -3.66 4.95 -14.52
C LYS A 303 -3.51 5.61 -15.88
N GLY A 304 -2.56 5.13 -16.67
CA GLY A 304 -2.25 5.59 -18.02
C GLY A 304 -0.79 5.28 -18.39
N SER A 305 -0.29 5.91 -19.44
CA SER A 305 1.12 5.79 -19.86
C SER A 305 2.11 6.37 -18.83
N PRO A 306 3.41 6.05 -18.87
CA PRO A 306 4.38 6.62 -17.92
C PRO A 306 4.37 8.17 -17.91
N CYS A 307 4.35 8.75 -16.73
CA CYS A 307 4.40 10.22 -16.53
C CYS A 307 5.79 10.67 -16.08
N ASN A 308 6.06 11.97 -16.04
CA ASN A 308 7.30 12.48 -15.45
C ASN A 308 7.32 12.26 -13.92
N LYS A 309 8.49 12.32 -13.27
CA LYS A 309 8.62 12.41 -11.80
C LYS A 309 9.42 13.63 -11.38
N GLY A 310 9.29 14.02 -10.12
CA GLY A 310 10.16 15.01 -9.50
C GLY A 310 11.42 14.37 -8.95
N VAL A 311 12.50 15.14 -8.89
CA VAL A 311 13.77 14.74 -8.27
C VAL A 311 14.38 15.89 -7.47
N GLY A 312 15.27 15.55 -6.54
CA GLY A 312 15.93 16.53 -5.67
C GLY A 312 14.98 17.12 -4.64
N GLY A 313 14.04 16.31 -4.14
CA GLY A 313 13.13 16.73 -3.08
C GLY A 313 13.79 16.79 -1.71
N SER A 314 13.15 17.53 -0.80
CA SER A 314 13.64 17.73 0.57
C SER A 314 12.50 17.69 1.58
N LYS A 315 12.84 17.49 2.86
CA LYS A 315 11.83 17.39 3.92
C LYS A 315 11.13 18.71 4.20
N LEU A 316 11.86 19.82 4.21
CA LEU A 316 11.33 21.10 4.68
C LEU A 316 11.16 22.08 3.53
N HIS A 317 9.96 22.65 3.43
CA HIS A 317 9.62 23.67 2.44
C HIS A 317 8.82 24.77 3.11
N ALA A 318 9.21 26.03 2.92
CA ALA A 318 8.52 27.17 3.50
C ALA A 318 7.84 27.99 2.39
N VAL A 319 6.55 28.27 2.56
CA VAL A 319 5.75 29.11 1.66
C VAL A 319 4.82 29.98 2.50
N ASP A 320 4.84 31.29 2.26
CA ASP A 320 3.99 32.28 2.95
C ASP A 320 4.04 32.20 4.50
N GLY A 321 5.24 32.00 5.04
CA GLY A 321 5.46 31.87 6.49
C GLY A 321 4.96 30.55 7.09
N ILE A 322 4.49 29.60 6.28
CA ILE A 322 4.12 28.25 6.70
C ILE A 322 5.25 27.30 6.32
N THR A 323 5.74 26.54 7.29
CA THR A 323 6.69 25.45 7.04
C THR A 323 5.93 24.15 6.87
N PHE A 324 6.16 23.49 5.74
CA PHE A 324 5.71 22.13 5.46
C PHE A 324 6.86 21.16 5.69
N GLU A 325 6.57 20.08 6.40
CA GLU A 325 7.49 18.97 6.59
C GLU A 325 6.92 17.74 5.88
N PHE A 326 7.64 17.26 4.86
CA PHE A 326 7.37 16.04 4.12
C PHE A 326 8.18 14.87 4.67
N ALA A 327 7.54 13.70 4.70
CA ALA A 327 8.14 12.45 5.13
C ALA A 327 7.65 11.30 4.23
N ASP A 328 8.46 10.24 4.16
CA ASP A 328 8.11 9.06 3.39
C ASP A 328 6.82 8.43 3.93
N SER A 329 6.01 7.88 3.03
CA SER A 329 4.76 7.21 3.40
C SER A 329 4.87 5.71 3.15
N ASN A 330 4.48 4.91 4.14
CA ASN A 330 4.33 3.47 3.98
C ASN A 330 3.16 3.08 3.04
N ARG A 331 2.35 4.03 2.61
CA ARG A 331 1.31 3.83 1.59
C ARG A 331 1.83 4.01 0.17
N SER A 332 3.08 4.43 0.01
CA SER A 332 3.73 4.61 -1.29
C SER A 332 4.36 3.29 -1.72
N SER A 333 3.73 2.60 -2.69
CA SER A 333 4.26 1.36 -3.25
C SER A 333 4.73 1.50 -4.69
N ASN A 334 4.56 2.69 -5.29
CA ASN A 334 5.09 3.03 -6.60
C ASN A 334 6.45 3.74 -6.55
N GLY A 335 7.04 3.87 -5.35
CA GLY A 335 8.41 4.38 -5.15
C GLY A 335 8.51 5.87 -4.85
N THR A 336 7.39 6.59 -4.69
CA THR A 336 7.44 8.00 -4.28
C THR A 336 7.95 8.11 -2.85
N ASP A 337 8.96 8.94 -2.64
CA ASP A 337 9.52 9.28 -1.35
C ASP A 337 9.79 10.80 -1.27
N VAL A 338 10.42 11.26 -0.19
CA VAL A 338 10.78 12.69 -0.02
C VAL A 338 11.66 13.22 -1.15
N THR A 339 12.50 12.38 -1.74
CA THR A 339 13.56 12.77 -2.69
C THR A 339 13.15 12.66 -4.15
N VAL A 340 12.25 11.74 -4.50
CA VAL A 340 11.82 11.43 -5.88
C VAL A 340 10.35 11.02 -5.95
N GLY A 341 9.71 11.23 -7.10
CA GLY A 341 8.41 10.62 -7.44
C GLY A 341 7.30 11.61 -7.80
N GLN A 342 6.06 11.25 -7.47
CA GLN A 342 4.83 12.00 -7.72
C GLN A 342 4.46 12.96 -6.60
N ILE A 343 3.29 13.59 -6.72
CA ILE A 343 2.75 14.58 -5.78
C ILE A 343 3.72 15.77 -5.65
N PRO A 344 4.05 16.48 -6.75
CA PRO A 344 5.00 17.58 -6.74
C PRO A 344 4.61 18.74 -5.84
N ALA A 345 3.31 18.98 -5.64
CA ALA A 345 2.84 20.07 -4.81
C ALA A 345 1.52 19.77 -4.10
N LEU A 346 1.30 20.47 -2.99
CA LEU A 346 0.01 20.56 -2.31
C LEU A 346 -0.62 21.94 -2.60
N LEU A 347 -1.93 21.95 -2.83
CA LEU A 347 -2.71 23.15 -3.17
C LEU A 347 -3.50 23.60 -1.93
N PHE A 348 -3.22 24.78 -1.40
CA PHE A 348 -3.76 25.18 -0.10
C PHE A 348 -3.99 26.69 0.04
N ASN A 349 -4.77 27.08 1.06
CA ASN A 349 -4.81 28.44 1.61
C ASN A 349 -4.46 28.40 3.09
N LYS A 350 -3.84 29.47 3.58
CA LYS A 350 -3.75 29.73 5.01
C LYS A 350 -5.16 29.95 5.58
N THR A 351 -5.46 29.36 6.73
CA THR A 351 -6.62 29.79 7.52
C THR A 351 -6.20 31.01 8.33
N GLY A 352 -6.95 32.10 8.19
CA GLY A 352 -6.78 33.32 8.99
C GLY A 352 -7.02 33.08 10.47
#